data_AF-A0AA87IJ72-F1
#
_entry.id   AF-A0AA87IJ72-F1
#
_cell.length_a   1.000
_cell.length_b   1.000
_cell.length_c   1.000
_cell.angle_alpha   90.00
_cell.angle_beta   90.00
_cell.angle_gamma   90.00
#
_symmetry.space_group_name_H-M   'P 1'
#
loop_
_entity.id
_entity.type
_entity.pdbx_description
1 polymer ?
#
loop_
_entity_poly.entity_id
_entity_poly.type
_entity_poly.pdbx_seq_one_letter_code
_entity_poly.pdbx_strand_id
1 'polypeptide(L)'
;MILSVILGVAIDTPIWIVELQKNGADHILVVDYEYTGEPEQREAIFYLSPHDAKNYMKKFDSVEFFTCFYGYPRTKRNVKL
;
A
#
# COMPACT_ATOMS: atom_id res chain seq x y z
N MET A 1 15.60 10.95 3.98
CA MET A 1 14.95 9.62 3.88
C MET A 1 13.65 9.77 3.14
N ILE A 2 13.45 8.96 2.09
CA ILE A 2 12.23 8.95 1.27
C ILE A 2 11.41 7.72 1.67
N LEU A 3 10.09 7.90 1.83
CA LEU A 3 9.16 6.82 2.11
C LEU A 3 8.23 6.61 0.91
N SER A 4 8.16 5.39 0.40
CA SER A 4 7.18 5.00 -0.61
C SER A 4 5.93 4.45 0.09
N VAL A 5 4.78 5.07 -0.16
CA VAL A 5 3.51 4.75 0.49
C VAL A 5 2.53 4.20 -0.53
N ILE A 6 2.15 2.95 -0.38
CA ILE A 6 1.09 2.30 -1.15
C ILE A 6 -0.23 2.52 -0.42
N LEU A 7 -1.18 3.16 -1.10
CA LEU A 7 -2.50 3.48 -0.58
C LEU A 7 -3.46 2.34 -0.89
N GLY A 8 -3.85 1.60 0.15
CA GLY A 8 -4.77 0.47 0.08
C GLY A 8 -4.07 -0.86 -0.12
N VAL A 9 -4.73 -1.92 0.37
CA VAL A 9 -4.36 -3.31 0.11
C VAL A 9 -5.27 -3.85 -0.98
N ALA A 10 -4.67 -4.22 -2.11
CA ALA A 10 -5.36 -4.73 -3.29
C ALA A 10 -4.50 -5.78 -4.00
N ILE A 11 -5.03 -6.34 -5.09
CA ILE A 11 -4.38 -7.43 -5.83
C ILE A 11 -3.03 -7.02 -6.44
N ASP A 12 -2.83 -5.74 -6.71
CA ASP A 12 -1.62 -5.15 -7.28
C ASP A 12 -0.64 -4.65 -6.22
N THR A 13 -0.99 -4.63 -4.93
CA THR A 13 -0.07 -4.25 -3.84
C THR A 13 1.24 -5.05 -3.88
N PRO A 14 1.25 -6.39 -4.07
CA PRO A 14 2.50 -7.15 -4.21
C PRO A 14 3.33 -6.75 -5.44
N ILE A 15 2.67 -6.33 -6.53
CA ILE A 15 3.35 -5.88 -7.75
C ILE A 15 4.06 -4.56 -7.47
N TRP A 16 3.39 -3.62 -6.80
CA TRP A 16 3.99 -2.35 -6.37
C TRP A 16 5.18 -2.56 -5.44
N ILE A 17 5.05 -3.45 -4.46
CA ILE A 17 6.15 -3.78 -3.53
C ILE A 17 7.39 -4.22 -4.32
N VAL A 18 7.25 -5.18 -5.23
CA VAL A 18 8.37 -5.69 -6.03
C VAL A 18 8.96 -4.60 -6.92
N GLU A 19 8.12 -3.77 -7.54
CA GLU A 19 8.58 -2.68 -8.40
C GLU A 19 9.36 -1.62 -7.62
N LEU A 20 8.87 -1.22 -6.45
CA LEU A 20 9.55 -0.27 -5.57
C LEU A 20 10.90 -0.81 -5.08
N GLN A 21 10.93 -2.09 -4.66
CA GLN A 21 12.18 -2.75 -4.26
C GLN A 21 13.20 -2.79 -5.40
N LYS A 22 12.77 -3.09 -6.64
CA LYS A 22 13.65 -3.08 -7.82
C LYS A 22 14.20 -1.69 -8.13
N ASN A 23 13.44 -0.65 -7.85
CA ASN A 23 13.85 0.74 -8.02
C ASN A 23 14.65 1.29 -6.82
N GLY A 24 14.98 0.44 -5.84
CA GLY A 24 15.83 0.80 -4.71
C GLY A 24 15.09 1.51 -3.57
N ALA A 25 13.77 1.31 -3.44
CA ALA A 25 13.03 1.85 -2.31
C ALA A 25 13.44 1.17 -1.00
N ASP A 26 14.07 1.93 -0.10
CA ASP A 26 14.53 1.44 1.21
C ASP A 26 13.40 1.33 2.25
N HIS A 27 12.34 2.14 2.09
CA HIS A 27 11.22 2.21 3.02
C HIS A 27 9.90 2.14 2.28
N ILE A 28 9.16 1.06 2.50
CA ILE A 28 7.85 0.82 1.89
C ILE A 28 6.81 0.70 3.01
N LEU A 29 5.76 1.51 2.90
CA LEU A 29 4.61 1.49 3.79
C LEU A 29 3.35 1.19 2.98
N VAL A 30 2.55 0.24 3.43
CA VAL A 30 1.22 -0.04 2.90
C VAL A 30 0.19 0.47 3.91
N VAL A 31 -0.72 1.32 3.44
CA VAL A 31 -1.85 1.79 4.24
C VAL A 31 -3.01 0.84 4.02
N ASP A 32 -3.38 0.12 5.08
CA ASP A 32 -4.56 -0.73 5.08
C ASP A 32 -5.73 0.00 5.75
N TYR A 33 -6.71 0.41 4.94
CA TYR A 33 -7.87 1.17 5.39
C TYR A 33 -8.88 0.32 6.16
N GLU A 34 -8.86 -1.00 5.98
CA GLU A 34 -9.77 -1.93 6.64
C GLU A 34 -9.16 -2.52 7.92
N TYR A 35 -7.85 -2.33 8.10
CA TYR A 35 -7.12 -2.84 9.26
C TYR A 35 -7.33 -1.99 10.51
N THR A 36 -7.89 -2.61 11.54
CA THR A 36 -8.12 -2.01 12.86
C THR A 36 -7.23 -2.62 13.96
N GLY A 37 -6.21 -3.40 13.58
CA GLY A 37 -5.31 -4.07 14.51
C GLY A 37 -4.03 -3.26 14.80
N GLU A 38 -3.06 -3.93 15.40
CA GLU A 38 -1.73 -3.37 15.70
C GLU A 38 -0.84 -3.34 14.44
N PRO A 39 0.03 -2.32 14.28
CA PRO A 39 1.02 -2.26 13.21
C PRO A 39 1.69 -3.61 12.88
N GLU A 40 1.59 -4.05 11.62
CA GLU A 40 2.20 -5.30 11.19
C GLU A 40 3.44 -5.01 10.32
N GLN A 41 4.58 -5.59 10.68
CA GLN A 41 5.77 -5.56 9.83
C GLN A 41 5.96 -6.92 9.19
N ARG A 42 5.93 -6.97 7.85
CA ARG A 42 6.25 -8.15 7.07
C ARG A 42 7.54 -7.88 6.32
N GLU A 43 8.60 -8.59 6.69
CA GLU A 43 9.95 -8.37 6.16
C GLU A 43 10.40 -6.90 6.37
N ALA A 44 10.56 -6.15 5.27
CA ALA A 44 10.93 -4.74 5.29
C ALA A 44 9.74 -3.78 5.04
N ILE A 45 8.51 -4.31 4.98
CA ILE A 45 7.31 -3.55 4.61
C ILE A 45 6.42 -3.38 5.85
N PHE A 46 6.04 -2.14 6.12
CA PHE A 46 5.08 -1.84 7.19
C PHE A 46 3.66 -1.83 6.63
N TYR A 47 2.74 -2.45 7.33
CA TYR A 47 1.30 -2.39 7.09
C TYR A 47 0.68 -1.65 8.28
N LEU A 48 0.14 -0.47 8.02
CA LEU A 48 -0.38 0.42 9.06
C LEU A 48 -1.81 0.83 8.78
N SER A 49 -2.56 1.05 9.87
CA SER A 49 -3.81 1.80 9.81
C SER A 49 -3.55 3.24 9.30
N PRO A 50 -4.56 3.94 8.77
CA PRO A 50 -4.39 5.32 8.32
C PRO A 50 -3.91 6.26 9.44
N HIS A 51 -4.33 6.01 10.67
CA HIS A 51 -3.92 6.80 11.84
C HIS A 51 -2.43 6.62 12.13
N ASP A 52 -1.96 5.37 12.13
CA ASP A 52 -0.56 5.06 12.47
C ASP A 52 0.38 5.43 11.32
N ALA A 53 -0.08 5.24 10.07
CA ALA A 53 0.62 5.71 8.87
C ALA A 53 0.90 7.21 8.95
N LYS A 54 -0.09 8.02 9.35
CA LYS A 54 0.08 9.47 9.49
C LYS A 54 1.17 9.85 10.49
N ASN A 55 1.28 9.10 11.59
CA ASN A 55 2.32 9.34 12.59
C ASN A 55 3.68 8.83 12.14
N TYR A 56 3.72 7.69 11.45
CA TYR A 56 4.94 7.10 10.91
C TYR A 56 5.58 7.96 9.81
N MET A 57 4.77 8.51 8.89
CA MET A 57 5.22 9.37 7.79
C MET A 57 6.00 10.61 8.25
N LYS A 58 5.74 11.12 9.47
CA LYS A 58 6.46 12.30 10.02
C LYS A 58 7.95 12.07 10.27
N LYS A 59 8.42 10.82 10.24
CA LYS A 59 9.82 10.46 10.46
C LYS A 59 10.68 10.62 9.19
N PHE A 60 10.08 10.94 8.05
CA PHE A 60 10.73 10.98 6.74
C PHE A 60 10.76 12.40 6.19
N ASP A 61 11.79 12.69 5.39
CA ASP A 61 11.96 14.02 4.77
C ASP A 61 11.02 14.21 3.60
N SER A 62 10.62 13.12 2.94
CA SER A 62 9.70 13.12 1.81
C SER A 62 8.91 11.81 1.74
N VAL A 63 7.72 11.91 1.14
CA VAL A 63 6.78 10.80 1.00
C VAL A 63 6.27 10.77 -0.42
N GLU A 64 6.35 9.60 -1.06
CA GLU A 64 5.82 9.34 -2.39
C GLU A 64 4.60 8.42 -2.27
N PHE A 65 3.54 8.74 -3.01
CA PHE A 65 2.28 7.99 -2.92
C PHE A 65 2.03 7.19 -4.19
N PHE A 66 1.66 5.93 -3.99
CA PHE A 66 1.30 4.98 -5.03
C PHE A 66 -0.11 4.48 -4.74
N THR A 67 -1.01 4.59 -5.70
CA THR A 67 -2.40 4.13 -5.53
C THR A 67 -2.57 2.78 -6.20
N CYS A 68 -3.13 1.81 -5.46
CA CYS A 68 -3.55 0.56 -6.06
C CYS A 68 -4.75 0.77 -6.99
N PHE A 69 -4.79 0.03 -8.09
CA PHE A 69 -5.96 -0.02 -8.96
C PHE A 69 -7.03 -0.88 -8.31
N TYR A 70 -8.11 -0.26 -7.85
CA TYR A 70 -9.33 -0.93 -7.36
C TYR A 70 -10.14 -1.67 -8.45
N GLY A 71 -9.49 -2.01 -9.57
CA GLY A 71 -10.11 -2.46 -10.80
C GLY A 71 -9.62 -3.84 -11.23
N TYR A 72 -9.92 -4.88 -10.46
CA TYR A 72 -10.03 -6.21 -11.07
C TYR A 72 -11.27 -6.18 -11.97
N PRO A 73 -11.24 -6.72 -13.21
CA PRO A 73 -12.37 -6.61 -14.12
C PRO A 73 -13.60 -7.23 -13.44
N ARG A 74 -14.64 -6.41 -13.23
CA ARG A 74 -16.00 -6.93 -13.02
C ARG A 74 -16.22 -7.93 -14.16
N THR A 75 -16.17 -9.22 -13.85
CA THR A 75 -16.54 -10.26 -14.79
C THR A 75 -17.94 -9.89 -15.25
N LYS A 76 -18.08 -9.54 -16.53
CA LYS A 76 -19.33 -9.09 -17.14
C LYS A 76 -20.33 -10.24 -16.96
N ARG A 77 -21.13 -10.23 -15.89
CA ARG A 77 -22.30 -11.12 -15.81
C ARG A 77 -23.27 -10.64 -16.88
N ASN A 78 -23.40 -11.42 -17.94
CA ASN A 78 -24.53 -11.27 -18.85
C ASN A 78 -25.81 -11.57 -18.05
N VAL A 79 -26.47 -10.53 -17.58
CA VAL A 79 -27.85 -10.63 -17.12
C VAL A 79 -28.69 -10.65 -18.40
N LYS A 80 -29.22 -11.82 -18.75
CA LYS A 80 -30.30 -11.92 -19.74
C LYS A 80 -31.50 -11.17 -19.15
N LEU A 81 -32.00 -10.19 -19.89
CA LEU A 81 -33.36 -9.67 -19.74
C LEU A 81 -34.35 -10.75 -20.19
#